data_AF-A0A943IKP4-F1
#
_entry.id   AF-A0A943IKP4-F1
#
_cell.length_a   1.000
_cell.length_b   1.000
_cell.length_c   1.000
_cell.angle_alpha   90.00
_cell.angle_beta   90.00
_cell.angle_gamma   90.00
#
_symmetry.space_group_name_H-M   'P 1'
#
loop_
_entity.id
_entity.type
_entity.pdbx_description
1 polymer ?
#
loop_
_entity_poly.entity_id
_entity_poly.type
_entity_poly.pdbx_seq_one_letter_code
_entity_poly.pdbx_strand_id
1 'polypeptide(L)'
;MNETMNKKTIRKMNKYINTFPLDDQAILQIQQDIEGMAQEAQEREEPLEQILGKTPREFCDDLIYAVGGIKTPGGRKMLRIAGAIYQTLGAFGIIAGLLFLLTDLFLSFGEFLSTIRGFGFWKEDMFSILSSIIFGVFYLIAGKKGFQYSADVSQANKAMRWGVGLLGLELLGFLEAVFDTPLEAVISLTIGCIPAIMYIIGARRNRPHTEEAI
;
A
#
# COMPACT_ATOMS: atom_id res chain seq x y z
N MET A 1 -4.81 -37.98 19.06
CA MET A 1 -5.45 -36.64 19.06
C MET A 1 -4.46 -35.54 18.66
N ASN A 2 -3.20 -35.61 19.14
CA ASN A 2 -2.14 -34.65 18.80
C ASN A 2 -1.76 -34.67 17.31
N GLU A 3 -1.74 -35.84 16.66
CA GLU A 3 -1.36 -35.97 15.24
C GLU A 3 -2.27 -35.17 14.28
N THR A 4 -3.59 -35.23 14.47
CA THR A 4 -4.55 -34.49 13.62
C THR A 4 -4.54 -32.99 13.89
N MET A 5 -4.18 -32.58 15.10
CA MET A 5 -4.00 -31.17 15.47
C MET A 5 -2.72 -30.60 14.85
N ASN A 6 -1.60 -31.32 14.96
CA ASN A 6 -0.32 -30.94 14.36
C ASN A 6 -0.43 -30.82 12.83
N LYS A 7 -1.07 -31.80 12.16
CA LYS A 7 -1.35 -31.73 10.71
C LYS A 7 -2.18 -30.50 10.30
N LYS A 8 -3.19 -30.12 11.09
CA LYS A 8 -3.98 -28.90 10.84
C LYS A 8 -3.15 -27.63 11.02
N THR A 9 -2.27 -27.59 12.02
CA THR A 9 -1.39 -26.46 12.30
C THR A 9 -0.35 -26.27 11.20
N ILE A 10 0.32 -27.34 10.76
CA ILE A 10 1.27 -27.32 9.63
C ILE A 10 0.59 -26.79 8.36
N ARG A 11 -0.62 -27.26 8.05
CA ARG A 11 -1.37 -26.77 6.89
C ARG A 11 -1.65 -25.27 6.96
N LYS A 12 -1.91 -24.71 8.15
CA LYS A 12 -2.08 -23.27 8.35
C LYS A 12 -0.76 -22.52 8.19
N MET A 13 0.34 -23.06 8.70
CA MET A 13 1.69 -22.50 8.57
C MET A 13 2.12 -22.47 7.10
N ASN A 14 2.01 -23.58 6.38
CA ASN A 14 2.36 -23.66 4.95
C ASN A 14 1.50 -22.70 4.11
N LYS A 15 0.19 -22.63 4.40
CA LYS A 15 -0.69 -21.65 3.75
C LYS A 15 -0.27 -20.21 4.04
N TYR A 16 0.22 -19.93 5.24
CA TYR A 16 0.68 -18.61 5.65
C TYR A 16 2.01 -18.23 4.96
N ILE A 17 3.00 -19.13 4.97
CA ILE A 17 4.31 -18.94 4.31
C ILE A 17 4.15 -18.69 2.82
N ASN A 18 3.26 -19.43 2.15
CA ASN A 18 2.98 -19.26 0.72
C ASN A 18 2.36 -17.89 0.39
N THR A 19 1.95 -17.07 1.36
CA THR A 19 1.49 -15.70 1.09
C THR A 19 2.63 -14.67 0.94
N PHE A 20 3.87 -15.08 1.20
CA PHE A 20 5.04 -14.20 1.14
C PHE A 20 5.81 -14.40 -0.18
N PRO A 21 6.44 -13.33 -0.71
CA PRO A 21 7.19 -13.37 -1.96
C PRO A 21 8.61 -13.95 -1.73
N LEU A 22 8.69 -15.17 -1.21
CA LEU A 22 9.93 -15.91 -1.05
C LEU A 22 10.19 -16.74 -2.31
N ASP A 23 11.45 -17.06 -2.58
CA ASP A 23 11.84 -17.97 -3.65
C ASP A 23 11.28 -19.38 -3.39
N ASP A 24 10.98 -20.14 -4.45
CA ASP A 24 10.39 -21.48 -4.32
C ASP A 24 11.31 -22.43 -3.56
N GLN A 25 12.64 -22.30 -3.72
CA GLN A 25 13.60 -23.11 -2.95
C GLN A 25 13.60 -22.73 -1.46
N ALA A 26 13.47 -21.44 -1.15
CA ALA A 26 13.35 -20.95 0.21
C ALA A 26 12.05 -21.43 0.88
N ILE A 27 10.93 -21.43 0.15
CA ILE A 27 9.65 -21.94 0.65
C ILE A 27 9.76 -23.46 0.91
N LEU A 28 10.36 -24.21 -0.01
CA LEU A 28 10.58 -25.65 0.14
C LEU A 28 11.43 -25.98 1.37
N GLN A 29 12.55 -25.26 1.57
CA GLN A 29 13.40 -25.45 2.74
C GLN A 29 12.62 -25.18 4.04
N ILE A 30 11.87 -24.09 4.11
CA ILE A 30 11.07 -23.76 5.29
C ILE A 30 10.01 -24.83 5.57
N GLN A 31 9.34 -25.33 4.52
CA GLN A 31 8.33 -26.39 4.68
C GLN A 31 8.96 -27.70 5.16
N GLN A 32 10.12 -28.08 4.63
CA GLN A 32 10.87 -29.26 5.07
C GLN A 32 11.30 -29.14 6.53
N ASP A 33 11.78 -27.97 6.97
CA ASP A 33 12.16 -27.73 8.36
C ASP A 33 10.94 -27.85 9.30
N ILE A 34 9.78 -27.29 8.92
CA ILE A 34 8.54 -27.41 9.70
C ILE A 34 8.06 -28.86 9.77
N GLU A 35 8.18 -29.61 8.67
CA GLU A 35 7.85 -31.04 8.64
C GLU A 35 8.79 -31.85 9.55
N GLY A 36 10.09 -31.54 9.56
CA GLY A 36 11.06 -32.14 10.47
C GLY A 36 10.73 -31.88 11.94
N MET A 37 10.42 -30.63 12.31
CA MET A 37 10.01 -30.28 13.67
C MET A 37 8.67 -30.92 14.07
N ALA A 38 7.77 -31.12 13.11
CA ALA A 38 6.52 -31.83 13.35
C ALA A 38 6.69 -33.33 13.58
N GLN A 39 7.65 -33.95 12.89
CA GLN A 39 8.04 -35.34 13.15
C GLN A 39 8.65 -35.47 14.55
N GLU A 40 9.53 -34.56 14.95
CA GLU A 40 10.09 -34.51 16.31
C GLU A 40 9.00 -34.34 17.38
N ALA A 41 8.01 -33.47 17.14
CA ALA A 41 6.85 -33.32 18.03
C ALA A 41 6.03 -34.62 18.14
N GLN A 42 5.91 -35.36 17.03
CA GLN A 42 5.18 -36.62 17.00
C GLN A 42 5.93 -37.73 17.76
N GLU A 43 7.26 -37.82 17.63
CA GLU A 43 8.10 -38.76 18.36
C GLU A 43 8.09 -38.52 19.87
N ARG A 44 7.96 -37.25 20.29
CA ARG A 44 7.88 -36.86 21.71
C ARG A 44 6.46 -36.87 22.28
N GLU A 45 5.45 -37.18 21.46
CA GLU A 45 4.02 -37.07 21.78
C GLU A 45 3.57 -35.67 22.26
N GLU A 46 4.35 -34.63 21.97
CA GLU A 46 4.13 -33.25 22.40
C GLU A 46 3.36 -32.43 21.35
N PRO A 47 2.63 -31.38 21.77
CA PRO A 47 2.06 -30.42 20.84
C PRO A 47 3.16 -29.67 20.07
N LEU A 48 2.95 -29.43 18.78
CA LEU A 48 3.94 -28.74 17.92
C LEU A 48 4.40 -27.40 18.50
N GLU A 49 3.49 -26.67 19.16
CA GLU A 49 3.78 -25.39 19.84
C GLU A 49 4.91 -25.48 20.87
N GLN A 50 5.08 -26.63 21.52
CA GLN A 50 6.10 -26.87 22.52
C GLN A 50 7.49 -27.08 21.89
N ILE A 51 7.55 -27.76 20.75
CA ILE A 51 8.79 -27.90 19.96
C ILE A 51 9.19 -26.56 19.32
N LEU A 52 8.21 -25.79 18.83
CA LEU A 52 8.46 -24.47 18.24
C LEU A 52 8.86 -23.42 19.29
N GLY A 53 8.54 -23.65 20.58
CA GLY A 53 8.82 -22.75 21.70
C GLY A 53 8.05 -21.42 21.66
N LYS A 54 7.15 -21.24 20.68
CA LYS A 54 6.35 -20.03 20.44
C LYS A 54 5.12 -20.39 19.60
N THR A 55 4.26 -19.42 19.34
CA THR A 55 3.08 -19.70 18.51
C THR A 55 3.49 -20.02 17.06
N PRO A 56 2.77 -20.91 16.35
CA PRO A 56 3.10 -21.30 14.97
C PRO A 56 3.23 -20.11 14.02
N ARG A 57 2.50 -19.03 14.29
CA ARG A 57 2.51 -17.82 13.49
C ARG A 57 3.77 -16.99 13.71
N GLU A 58 4.16 -16.78 14.96
CA GLU A 58 5.40 -16.09 15.32
C GLU A 58 6.62 -16.84 14.78
N PHE A 59 6.57 -18.18 14.82
CA PHE A 59 7.62 -19.02 14.24
C PHE A 59 7.75 -18.81 12.72
N CYS A 60 6.64 -18.79 11.98
CA CYS A 60 6.68 -18.46 10.56
C CYS A 60 7.19 -17.04 10.31
N ASP A 61 6.77 -16.05 11.11
CA ASP A 61 7.22 -14.66 10.97
C ASP A 61 8.75 -14.54 11.16
N ASP A 62 9.32 -15.27 12.12
CA ASP A 62 10.77 -15.33 12.35
C ASP A 62 11.52 -16.04 11.23
N LEU A 63 10.98 -17.14 10.68
CA LEU A 63 11.55 -17.84 9.52
C LEU A 63 11.55 -16.95 8.27
N ILE A 64 10.43 -16.29 8.00
CA ILE A 64 10.31 -15.34 6.89
C ILE A 64 11.27 -14.16 7.09
N TYR A 65 11.45 -13.72 8.33
CA TYR A 65 12.44 -12.69 8.66
C TYR A 65 13.88 -13.17 8.46
N ALA A 66 14.21 -14.41 8.87
CA ALA A 66 15.55 -14.97 8.74
C ALA A 66 15.93 -15.25 7.27
N VAL A 67 14.98 -15.72 6.46
CA VAL A 67 15.21 -16.08 5.05
C VAL A 67 15.05 -14.87 4.12
N GLY A 68 14.08 -13.99 4.39
CA GLY A 68 13.75 -12.86 3.52
C GLY A 68 14.18 -11.49 4.02
N GLY A 69 14.62 -11.33 5.28
CA GLY A 69 14.87 -10.03 5.89
C GLY A 69 13.61 -9.18 6.10
N ILE A 70 12.42 -9.78 5.95
CA ILE A 70 11.16 -9.08 5.76
C ILE A 70 10.29 -9.25 7.01
N LYS A 71 10.22 -8.21 7.84
CA LYS A 71 9.15 -8.03 8.83
C LYS A 71 8.01 -7.30 8.12
N THR A 72 7.03 -7.97 7.49
CA THR A 72 6.01 -7.19 6.78
C THR A 72 4.57 -7.68 6.82
N PRO A 73 3.61 -6.71 6.83
CA PRO A 73 2.20 -6.97 6.56
C PRO A 73 1.99 -7.47 5.12
N GLY A 74 1.10 -8.46 4.95
CA GLY A 74 0.80 -9.06 3.65
C GLY A 74 0.32 -8.06 2.59
N GLY A 75 0.52 -8.38 1.30
CA GLY A 75 0.29 -7.48 0.16
C GLY A 75 -1.11 -6.85 0.11
N ARG A 76 -2.15 -7.63 0.44
CA ARG A 76 -3.53 -7.14 0.58
C ARG A 76 -3.67 -6.02 1.61
N LYS A 77 -2.98 -6.12 2.75
CA LYS A 77 -3.05 -5.10 3.82
C LYS A 77 -2.35 -3.82 3.39
N MET A 78 -1.20 -3.93 2.72
CA MET A 78 -0.49 -2.77 2.15
C MET A 78 -1.32 -2.03 1.12
N LEU A 79 -1.95 -2.74 0.15
CA LEU A 79 -2.82 -2.11 -0.86
C LEU A 79 -4.00 -1.37 -0.24
N ARG A 80 -4.58 -1.90 0.85
CA ARG A 80 -5.68 -1.23 1.56
C ARG A 80 -5.21 0.01 2.32
N ILE A 81 -4.04 -0.05 2.96
CA ILE A 81 -3.47 1.11 3.67
C ILE A 81 -3.11 2.21 2.68
N ALA A 82 -2.35 1.89 1.62
CA ALA A 82 -2.02 2.84 0.58
C ALA A 82 -3.28 3.39 -0.10
N GLY A 83 -4.26 2.52 -0.38
CA GLY A 83 -5.56 2.93 -0.93
C GLY A 83 -6.31 3.89 -0.02
N ALA A 84 -6.30 3.67 1.31
CA ALA A 84 -6.91 4.57 2.27
C ALA A 84 -6.23 5.95 2.28
N ILE A 85 -4.90 5.99 2.26
CA ILE A 85 -4.11 7.24 2.22
C ILE A 85 -4.47 8.05 0.98
N TYR A 86 -4.43 7.44 -0.21
CA TYR A 86 -4.79 8.14 -1.45
C TYR A 86 -6.25 8.58 -1.48
N GLN A 87 -7.16 7.80 -0.89
CA GLN A 87 -8.55 8.23 -0.80
C GLN A 87 -8.73 9.44 0.13
N THR A 88 -7.99 9.50 1.25
CA THR A 88 -8.00 10.68 2.14
C THR A 88 -7.36 11.90 1.47
N LEU A 89 -6.24 11.73 0.76
CA LEU A 89 -5.58 12.81 0.03
C LEU A 89 -6.47 13.35 -1.10
N GLY A 90 -7.12 12.45 -1.83
CA GLY A 90 -8.03 12.84 -2.90
C GLY A 90 -9.24 13.62 -2.40
N ALA A 91 -9.83 13.18 -1.29
CA ALA A 91 -10.94 13.90 -0.65
C ALA A 91 -10.49 15.28 -0.16
N PHE A 92 -9.33 15.36 0.49
CA PHE A 92 -8.76 16.63 0.96
C PHE A 92 -8.52 17.61 -0.19
N GLY A 93 -7.88 17.16 -1.29
CA GLY A 93 -7.63 18.00 -2.47
C GLY A 93 -8.91 18.56 -3.09
N ILE A 94 -9.96 17.75 -3.22
CA ILE A 94 -11.25 18.21 -3.74
C ILE A 94 -11.90 19.23 -2.79
N ILE A 95 -11.94 18.94 -1.49
CA ILE A 95 -12.54 19.85 -0.50
C ILE A 95 -11.79 21.19 -0.48
N ALA A 96 -10.46 21.16 -0.46
CA ALA A 96 -9.62 22.35 -0.51
C ALA A 96 -9.86 23.14 -1.80
N GLY A 97 -9.82 22.50 -2.96
CA GLY A 97 -10.08 23.14 -4.25
C GLY A 97 -11.47 23.79 -4.33
N LEU A 98 -12.50 23.13 -3.81
CA LEU A 98 -13.86 23.70 -3.75
C LEU A 98 -13.97 24.88 -2.79
N LEU A 99 -13.28 24.83 -1.65
CA LEU A 99 -13.24 25.94 -0.69
C LEU A 99 -12.55 27.16 -1.30
N PHE A 100 -11.39 26.98 -1.95
CA PHE A 100 -10.71 28.07 -2.65
C PHE A 100 -11.58 28.66 -3.75
N LEU A 101 -12.25 27.82 -4.54
CA LEU A 101 -13.20 28.28 -5.56
C LEU A 101 -14.35 29.12 -4.97
N LEU A 102 -14.90 28.71 -3.82
CA LEU A 102 -15.96 29.46 -3.14
C LEU A 102 -15.44 30.80 -2.58
N THR A 103 -14.26 30.81 -1.99
CA THR A 103 -13.63 32.04 -1.48
C THR A 103 -13.37 33.03 -2.61
N ASP A 104 -12.81 32.57 -3.73
CA ASP A 104 -12.54 33.40 -4.90
C ASP A 104 -13.83 33.97 -5.49
N LEU A 105 -14.88 33.16 -5.58
CA LEU A 105 -16.19 33.61 -6.05
C LEU A 105 -16.78 34.68 -5.13
N PHE A 106 -16.65 34.53 -3.81
CA PHE A 106 -17.15 35.49 -2.84
C PHE A 106 -16.39 36.81 -2.89
N LEU A 107 -15.06 36.76 -2.98
CA LEU A 107 -14.21 37.94 -3.12
C LEU A 107 -14.47 38.66 -4.45
N SER A 108 -14.58 37.92 -5.55
CA SER A 108 -14.96 38.46 -6.87
C SER A 108 -16.30 39.18 -6.84
N PHE A 109 -17.29 38.62 -6.14
CA PHE A 109 -18.60 39.23 -6.00
C PHE A 109 -18.56 40.50 -5.14
N GLY A 110 -17.75 40.52 -4.07
CA GLY A 110 -17.51 41.72 -3.26
C GLY A 110 -16.83 42.84 -4.05
N GLU A 111 -15.83 42.51 -4.87
CA GLU A 111 -15.19 43.48 -5.77
C GLU A 111 -16.15 44.01 -6.84
N PHE A 112 -16.94 43.13 -7.46
CA PHE A 112 -17.99 43.51 -8.41
C PHE A 112 -19.00 44.50 -7.82
N LEU A 113 -19.40 44.32 -6.56
CA LEU A 113 -20.32 45.22 -5.87
C LEU A 113 -19.68 46.57 -5.45
N SER A 114 -18.35 46.67 -5.38
CA SER A 114 -17.67 47.78 -4.69
C SER A 114 -17.14 48.94 -5.56
N THR A 115 -16.89 48.81 -6.87
CA THR A 115 -16.83 49.91 -7.90
C THR A 115 -16.11 49.49 -9.19
N ILE A 116 -16.60 50.02 -10.33
CA ILE A 116 -16.07 49.99 -11.71
C ILE A 116 -14.52 50.13 -11.78
N ARG A 117 -13.79 49.01 -11.87
CA ARG A 117 -12.55 48.87 -12.67
C ARG A 117 -12.02 47.45 -12.62
N GLY A 118 -11.79 46.89 -13.80
CA GLY A 118 -10.81 45.81 -14.01
C GLY A 118 -11.27 44.44 -13.53
N PHE A 119 -11.95 43.72 -14.41
CA PHE A 119 -12.09 42.26 -14.35
C PHE A 119 -10.70 41.63 -14.56
N GLY A 120 -9.84 41.76 -13.56
CA GLY A 120 -8.46 41.27 -13.54
C GLY A 120 -8.35 40.09 -12.60
N PHE A 121 -9.27 39.12 -12.70
CA PHE A 121 -9.16 37.88 -11.94
C PHE A 121 -8.16 36.96 -12.63
N TRP A 122 -7.07 36.70 -11.91
CA TRP A 122 -5.81 36.19 -12.40
C TRP A 122 -5.94 34.75 -12.89
N LYS A 123 -5.42 34.48 -14.10
CA LYS A 123 -5.43 33.13 -14.70
C LYS A 123 -4.74 32.09 -13.81
N GLU A 124 -3.76 32.49 -13.00
CA GLU A 124 -2.90 31.58 -12.23
C GLU A 124 -3.63 30.88 -11.08
N ASP A 125 -4.49 31.59 -10.33
CA ASP A 125 -5.28 30.96 -9.24
C ASP A 125 -6.30 29.94 -9.76
N MET A 126 -6.91 30.22 -10.92
CA MET A 126 -7.85 29.30 -11.56
C MET A 126 -7.18 27.99 -12.03
N PHE A 127 -5.94 28.06 -12.54
CA PHE A 127 -5.20 26.86 -12.91
C PHE A 127 -4.82 26.02 -11.68
N SER A 128 -4.44 26.66 -10.57
CA SER A 128 -4.12 25.97 -9.32
C SER A 128 -5.34 25.24 -8.74
N ILE A 129 -6.50 25.91 -8.68
CA ILE A 129 -7.76 25.33 -8.20
C ILE A 129 -8.17 24.12 -9.05
N LEU A 130 -8.14 24.28 -10.38
CA LEU A 130 -8.50 23.20 -11.28
C LEU A 130 -7.55 22.00 -11.14
N SER A 131 -6.25 22.26 -11.02
CA SER A 131 -5.23 21.22 -10.82
C SER A 131 -5.45 20.46 -9.52
N SER A 132 -5.75 21.17 -8.43
CA SER A 132 -6.06 20.56 -7.12
C SER A 132 -7.27 19.62 -7.19
N ILE A 133 -8.34 20.01 -7.88
CA ILE A 133 -9.52 19.17 -8.07
C ILE A 133 -9.19 17.95 -8.96
N ILE A 134 -8.44 18.14 -10.05
CA ILE A 134 -8.05 17.06 -10.96
C ILE A 134 -7.20 16.01 -10.23
N PHE A 135 -6.15 16.44 -9.53
CA PHE A 135 -5.29 15.55 -8.74
C PHE A 135 -6.09 14.91 -7.60
N GLY A 136 -6.99 15.65 -6.96
CA GLY A 136 -7.90 15.12 -5.95
C GLY A 136 -8.76 13.97 -6.47
N VAL A 137 -9.37 14.12 -7.65
CA VAL A 137 -10.14 13.07 -8.33
C VAL A 137 -9.25 11.88 -8.70
N PHE A 138 -8.05 12.13 -9.22
CA PHE A 138 -7.09 11.08 -9.55
C PHE A 138 -6.72 10.23 -8.33
N TYR A 139 -6.41 10.86 -7.20
CA TYR A 139 -6.09 10.16 -5.96
C TYR A 139 -7.29 9.39 -5.38
N LEU A 140 -8.51 9.92 -5.50
CA LEU A 140 -9.72 9.15 -5.14
C LEU A 140 -9.88 7.88 -5.97
N ILE A 141 -9.63 7.97 -7.28
CA ILE A 141 -9.69 6.81 -8.18
C ILE A 141 -8.60 5.82 -7.80
N ALA A 142 -7.36 6.27 -7.62
CA ALA A 142 -6.24 5.44 -7.20
C ALA A 142 -6.51 4.71 -5.88
N GLY A 143 -7.09 5.41 -4.90
CA GLY A 143 -7.52 4.86 -3.62
C GLY A 143 -8.55 3.75 -3.78
N LYS A 144 -9.66 4.02 -4.49
CA LYS A 144 -10.71 3.02 -4.80
C LYS A 144 -10.14 1.80 -5.53
N LYS A 145 -9.22 2.02 -6.47
CA LYS A 145 -8.51 0.95 -7.19
C LYS A 145 -7.63 0.13 -6.26
N GLY A 146 -6.96 0.75 -5.28
CA GLY A 146 -6.17 0.05 -4.27
C GLY A 146 -7.02 -0.94 -3.47
N PHE A 147 -8.22 -0.52 -3.03
CA PHE A 147 -9.17 -1.42 -2.37
C PHE A 147 -9.66 -2.55 -3.30
N GLN A 148 -10.05 -2.21 -4.53
CA GLN A 148 -10.54 -3.18 -5.52
C GLN A 148 -9.48 -4.27 -5.79
N TYR A 149 -8.25 -3.86 -6.05
CA TYR A 149 -7.16 -4.78 -6.36
C TYR A 149 -6.67 -5.56 -5.13
N SER A 150 -6.85 -5.03 -3.92
CA SER A 150 -6.58 -5.81 -2.70
C SER A 150 -7.50 -7.04 -2.56
N ALA A 151 -8.71 -6.96 -3.11
CA ALA A 151 -9.69 -8.05 -3.06
C ALA A 151 -9.49 -9.06 -4.21
N ASP A 152 -9.10 -8.58 -5.39
CA ASP A 152 -8.93 -9.39 -6.60
C ASP A 152 -7.45 -9.52 -7.02
N VAL A 153 -6.87 -10.67 -6.67
CA VAL A 153 -5.47 -11.06 -6.92
C VAL A 153 -5.15 -11.05 -8.43
N SER A 154 -6.12 -11.37 -9.29
CA SER A 154 -5.92 -11.39 -10.76
C SER A 154 -5.57 -10.03 -11.35
N GLN A 155 -5.86 -8.94 -10.63
CA GLN A 155 -5.63 -7.57 -11.08
C GLN A 155 -4.29 -6.99 -10.59
N ALA A 156 -3.40 -7.80 -10.00
CA ALA A 156 -2.12 -7.34 -9.46
C ALA A 156 -1.27 -6.56 -10.48
N ASN A 157 -1.25 -6.95 -11.75
CA ASN A 157 -0.52 -6.23 -12.80
C ASN A 157 -1.13 -4.84 -13.07
N LYS A 158 -2.45 -4.68 -12.97
CA LYS A 158 -3.08 -3.36 -13.07
C LYS A 158 -2.77 -2.51 -11.85
N ALA A 159 -2.79 -3.10 -10.65
CA ALA A 159 -2.37 -2.43 -9.43
C ALA A 159 -0.92 -1.95 -9.50
N MET A 160 -0.02 -2.76 -10.06
CA MET A 160 1.37 -2.38 -10.30
C MET A 160 1.49 -1.14 -11.19
N ARG A 161 0.75 -1.09 -12.30
CA ARG A 161 0.74 0.09 -13.20
C ARG A 161 0.26 1.35 -12.49
N TRP A 162 -0.77 1.23 -11.65
CA TRP A 162 -1.22 2.35 -10.81
C TRP A 162 -0.15 2.79 -9.82
N GLY A 163 0.49 1.85 -9.12
CA GLY A 163 1.57 2.15 -8.18
C GLY A 163 2.75 2.88 -8.85
N VAL A 164 3.18 2.43 -10.03
CA VAL A 164 4.25 3.07 -10.81
C VAL A 164 3.84 4.47 -11.27
N GLY A 165 2.60 4.63 -11.75
CA GLY A 165 2.08 5.93 -12.15
C GLY A 165 2.00 6.93 -10.99
N LEU A 166 1.54 6.47 -9.82
CA LEU A 166 1.53 7.25 -8.59
C LEU A 166 2.94 7.63 -8.19
N LEU A 167 3.89 6.69 -8.16
CA LEU A 167 5.27 7.00 -7.80
C LEU A 167 5.89 8.04 -8.74
N GLY A 168 5.64 7.93 -10.05
CA GLY A 168 6.10 8.94 -11.02
C GLY A 168 5.54 10.33 -10.72
N LEU A 169 4.25 10.42 -10.39
CA LEU A 169 3.61 11.68 -10.04
C LEU A 169 4.17 12.28 -8.73
N GLU A 170 4.31 11.45 -7.69
CA GLU A 170 4.81 11.88 -6.39
C GLU A 170 6.29 12.28 -6.43
N LEU A 171 7.09 11.64 -7.31
CA LEU A 171 8.47 12.05 -7.54
C LEU A 171 8.56 13.43 -8.19
N LEU A 172 7.64 13.78 -9.10
CA LEU A 172 7.58 15.13 -9.67
C LEU A 172 7.25 16.16 -8.58
N GLY A 173 6.23 15.89 -7.76
CA GLY A 173 5.87 16.77 -6.64
C GLY A 173 6.96 16.84 -5.56
N PHE A 174 7.71 15.77 -5.33
CA PHE A 174 8.87 15.78 -4.45
C PHE A 174 10.01 16.64 -5.00
N LEU A 175 10.30 16.53 -6.30
CA LEU A 175 11.32 17.37 -6.93
C LEU A 175 10.98 18.85 -6.82
N GLU A 176 9.72 19.23 -7.05
CA GLU A 176 9.23 20.59 -6.84
C GLU A 176 9.43 21.02 -5.37
N ALA A 177 8.96 20.21 -4.42
CA ALA A 177 9.06 20.51 -2.99
C ALA A 177 10.50 20.61 -2.47
N VAL A 178 11.47 19.92 -3.09
CA VAL A 178 12.90 20.03 -2.74
C VAL A 178 13.46 21.42 -3.05
N PHE A 179 12.92 22.11 -4.07
CA PHE A 179 13.37 23.46 -4.42
C PHE A 179 12.70 24.55 -3.59
N ASP A 180 11.60 24.25 -2.90
CA ASP A 180 10.90 25.20 -2.03
C ASP A 180 11.43 25.16 -0.60
N THR A 181 11.11 24.11 0.18
CA THR A 181 11.53 24.00 1.58
C THR A 181 11.85 22.56 2.02
N PRO A 182 12.80 22.38 2.96
CA PRO A 182 13.09 21.04 3.50
C PRO A 182 11.87 20.36 4.14
N LEU A 183 10.95 21.15 4.73
CA LEU A 183 9.74 20.62 5.36
C LEU A 183 8.78 20.05 4.32
N GLU A 184 8.55 20.76 3.22
CA GLU A 184 7.67 20.29 2.13
C GLU A 184 8.25 19.05 1.45
N ALA A 185 9.57 18.98 1.27
CA ALA A 185 10.22 17.78 0.75
C ALA A 185 9.97 16.55 1.66
N VAL A 186 10.05 16.72 2.98
CA VAL A 186 9.75 15.64 3.94
C VAL A 186 8.27 15.24 3.90
N ILE A 187 7.37 16.20 3.81
CA ILE A 187 5.92 15.95 3.69
C ILE A 187 5.62 15.18 2.41
N SER A 188 6.16 15.63 1.27
CA SER A 188 6.00 14.99 -0.04
C SER A 188 6.56 13.56 -0.04
N LEU A 189 7.71 13.33 0.58
CA LEU A 189 8.27 11.98 0.73
C LEU A 189 7.35 11.07 1.56
N THR A 190 6.91 11.56 2.72
CA THR A 190 6.18 10.74 3.71
C THR A 190 4.74 10.45 3.30
N ILE A 191 4.07 11.42 2.69
CA ILE A 191 2.64 11.32 2.35
C ILE A 191 2.44 10.97 0.87
N GLY A 192 3.42 11.24 0.00
CA GLY A 192 3.36 10.92 -1.42
C GLY A 192 4.13 9.63 -1.77
N CYS A 193 5.46 9.71 -1.70
CA CYS A 193 6.34 8.65 -2.20
C CYS A 193 6.22 7.33 -1.42
N ILE A 194 6.20 7.39 -0.07
CA ILE A 194 6.11 6.18 0.76
C ILE A 194 4.80 5.40 0.47
N PRO A 195 3.62 6.03 0.42
CA PRO A 195 2.38 5.37 0.00
C PRO A 195 2.42 4.78 -1.41
N ALA A 196 3.09 5.44 -2.36
CA ALA A 196 3.26 4.90 -3.71
C ALA A 196 4.08 3.61 -3.71
N ILE A 197 5.19 3.60 -2.96
CA ILE A 197 6.03 2.42 -2.77
C ILE A 197 5.25 1.30 -2.08
N MET A 198 4.47 1.62 -1.03
CA MET A 198 3.59 0.64 -0.38
C MET A 198 2.56 0.07 -1.35
N TYR A 199 2.03 0.87 -2.27
CA TYR A 199 1.11 0.42 -3.31
C TYR A 199 1.77 -0.59 -4.24
N ILE A 200 2.99 -0.29 -4.70
CA ILE A 200 3.80 -1.16 -5.58
C ILE A 200 4.12 -2.50 -4.89
N ILE A 201 4.65 -2.44 -3.66
CA ILE A 201 5.00 -3.64 -2.89
C ILE A 201 3.74 -4.46 -2.62
N GLY A 202 2.63 -3.79 -2.25
CA GLY A 202 1.34 -4.42 -2.05
C GLY A 202 0.83 -5.14 -3.30
N ALA A 203 0.95 -4.52 -4.48
CA ALA A 203 0.60 -5.10 -5.77
C ALA A 203 1.45 -6.33 -6.09
N ARG A 204 2.79 -6.22 -5.95
CA ARG A 204 3.73 -7.33 -6.24
C ARG A 204 3.40 -8.56 -5.40
N ARG A 205 3.12 -8.35 -4.12
CA ARG A 205 2.82 -9.42 -3.15
C ARG A 205 1.41 -9.99 -3.27
N ASN A 206 0.53 -9.32 -4.01
CA ASN A 206 -0.84 -9.76 -4.23
C ASN A 206 -1.02 -10.37 -5.63
N ARG A 207 0.07 -10.75 -6.31
CA ARG A 207 0.05 -11.43 -7.62
C ARG A 207 -0.26 -12.93 -7.44
N PRO A 208 -1.04 -13.56 -8.33
CA PRO A 208 -1.34 -14.98 -8.21
C PRO A 208 -0.09 -15.82 -8.52
N HIS A 209 0.09 -16.93 -7.79
CA HIS A 209 1.17 -17.90 -7.99
C HIS A 209 0.92 -18.79 -9.22
N THR A 210 0.57 -18.21 -10.35
CA THR A 210 0.53 -18.93 -11.62
C THR A 210 1.84 -18.67 -12.33
N GLU A 211 2.63 -19.76 -12.43
CA GLU A 211 3.78 -20.00 -13.30
C GLU A 211 4.10 -18.88 -14.31
N GLU A 212 5.16 -18.13 -14.02
CA GLU A 212 6.04 -17.59 -15.07
C GLU A 212 7.43 -18.17 -14.81
N ALA A 213 7.54 -19.49 -15.01
CA ALA A 213 8.71 -20.04 -15.64
C ALA A 213 8.65 -19.58 -17.11
N ILE A 214 9.52 -18.65 -17.47
CA ILE A 214 10.25 -18.45 -18.74
C ILE A 214 11.01 -17.11 -18.62
#